data_AF-A0A1J4W4A3-F1
#
_entry.id   AF-A0A1J4W4A3-F1
#
_cell.length_a   1.000
_cell.length_b   1.000
_cell.length_c   1.000
_cell.angle_alpha   90.00
_cell.angle_beta   90.00
_cell.angle_gamma   90.00
#
_symmetry.space_group_name_H-M   'P 1'
#
loop_
_entity.id
_entity.type
_entity.pdbx_description
1 polymer ?
#
loop_
_entity_poly.entity_id
_entity_poly.type
_entity_poly.pdbx_seq_one_letter_code
_entity_poly.pdbx_strand_id
1 'polypeptide(L)'
;MTVPINYKEDLEIDLAILEKNWSEQALLFAKWGELHAQVTSIRDRKREELDIKKAEVEKDIRSNPGKYSLDKITENAISACLRTEESIKKLSNELIDLNESVNILSVGKTSFDHRKEALKGLTQLYCADYFAKPNIPEKARDTFDRDIVTQKHKEALKEGSEKLKKRPVKRNV
;
A
#
# COMPACT_ATOMS: atom_id res chain seq x y z
N MET A 1 0.98 -20.65 -11.25
CA MET A 1 0.92 -20.40 -9.78
C MET A 1 1.10 -18.91 -9.59
N THR A 2 0.03 -18.20 -9.28
CA THR A 2 0.08 -16.79 -8.90
C THR A 2 0.39 -16.73 -7.40
N VAL A 3 1.54 -16.18 -7.04
CA VAL A 3 1.87 -15.94 -5.63
C VAL A 3 1.02 -14.76 -5.16
N PRO A 4 0.19 -14.89 -4.11
CA PRO A 4 -0.56 -13.75 -3.59
C PRO A 4 0.44 -12.74 -3.01
N ILE A 5 0.65 -11.63 -3.73
CA ILE A 5 1.56 -10.55 -3.34
C ILE A 5 0.77 -9.55 -2.51
N ASN A 6 1.00 -9.53 -1.20
CA ASN A 6 0.46 -8.52 -0.30
C ASN A 6 1.57 -7.86 0.52
N TYR A 7 2.13 -6.78 0.00
CA TYR A 7 3.13 -5.96 0.69
C TYR A 7 2.51 -4.83 1.53
N LYS A 8 1.18 -4.64 1.47
CA LYS A 8 0.52 -3.47 2.07
C LYS A 8 0.54 -3.50 3.59
N GLU A 9 0.39 -4.68 4.19
CA GLU A 9 0.47 -4.88 5.63
C GLU A 9 1.87 -4.55 6.16
N ASP A 10 2.91 -4.99 5.45
CA ASP A 10 4.31 -4.71 5.78
C ASP A 10 4.68 -3.20 5.63
N LEU A 11 3.83 -2.37 5.02
CA LEU A 11 4.05 -0.93 4.90
C LEU A 11 3.59 -0.13 6.12
N GLU A 12 2.79 -0.72 7.01
CA GLU A 12 2.24 -0.01 8.16
C GLU A 12 3.35 0.56 9.05
N ILE A 13 3.08 1.73 9.63
CA ILE A 13 3.97 2.42 10.57
C ILE A 13 3.19 2.63 11.86
N ASP A 14 3.63 1.95 12.92
CA ASP A 14 3.13 2.20 14.28
C ASP A 14 3.93 3.31 14.96
N LEU A 15 3.27 4.45 15.22
CA LEU A 15 3.88 5.62 15.84
C LEU A 15 4.39 5.37 17.28
N ALA A 16 3.86 4.36 17.98
CA ALA A 16 4.27 4.05 19.35
C ALA A 16 5.63 3.33 19.43
N ILE A 17 6.08 2.72 18.33
CA ILE A 17 7.27 1.85 18.28
C ILE A 17 8.21 2.21 17.12
N LEU A 18 8.52 3.50 16.99
CA LEU A 18 9.29 4.04 15.85
C LEU A 18 10.69 3.39 15.70
N GLU A 19 11.35 3.05 16.81
CA GLU A 19 12.64 2.34 16.80
C GLU A 19 12.53 0.96 16.11
N LYS A 20 11.48 0.20 16.46
CA LYS A 20 11.23 -1.11 15.85
C LYS A 20 10.97 -0.96 14.35
N ASN A 21 10.13 -0.01 13.95
CA ASN A 21 9.84 0.25 12.53
C ASN A 21 11.09 0.58 11.73
N TRP A 22 12.03 1.32 12.32
CA TRP A 22 13.34 1.62 11.71
C TRP A 22 14.23 0.38 11.60
N SER A 23 14.29 -0.44 12.65
CA SER A 23 15.09 -1.66 12.64
C SER A 23 14.61 -2.68 11.59
N GLU A 24 13.29 -2.78 11.38
CA GLU A 24 12.69 -3.73 10.45
C GLU A 24 12.68 -3.23 8.99
N GLN A 25 12.74 -1.92 8.77
CA GLN A 25 12.65 -1.30 7.44
C GLN A 25 13.62 -1.92 6.41
N ALA A 26 14.88 -2.14 6.79
CA ALA A 26 15.89 -2.70 5.89
C ALA A 26 15.62 -4.17 5.55
N LEU A 27 15.17 -4.96 6.54
CA LEU A 27 14.83 -6.38 6.37
C LEU A 27 13.58 -6.55 5.50
N LEU A 28 12.56 -5.71 5.70
CA LEU A 28 11.37 -5.72 4.85
C LEU A 28 11.70 -5.35 3.41
N PHE A 29 12.52 -4.31 3.20
CA PHE A 29 12.98 -3.96 1.86
C PHE A 29 13.75 -5.10 1.19
N ALA A 30 14.65 -5.77 1.93
CA ALA A 30 15.41 -6.91 1.42
C ALA A 30 14.49 -8.09 1.04
N LYS A 31 13.57 -8.49 1.93
CA LYS A 31 12.56 -9.55 1.69
C LYS A 31 11.80 -9.33 0.38
N TRP A 32 11.27 -8.13 0.18
CA TRP A 32 10.48 -7.82 -1.03
C TRP A 32 11.37 -7.63 -2.27
N GLY A 33 12.60 -7.14 -2.10
CA GLY A 33 13.60 -7.08 -3.15
C GLY A 33 14.04 -8.45 -3.67
N GLU A 34 14.25 -9.41 -2.77
CA GLU A 34 14.57 -10.80 -3.10
C GLU A 34 13.42 -11.48 -3.85
N LEU A 35 12.19 -11.32 -3.36
CA LEU A 35 11.01 -11.86 -4.04
C LEU A 35 10.84 -11.26 -5.44
N HIS A 36 11.03 -9.95 -5.59
CA HIS A 36 11.01 -9.29 -6.89
C HIS A 36 12.06 -9.87 -7.85
N ALA A 37 13.28 -10.12 -7.37
CA ALA A 37 14.35 -10.73 -8.17
C ALA A 37 14.01 -12.17 -8.58
N GLN A 38 13.45 -12.97 -7.67
CA GLN A 38 13.02 -14.34 -7.94
C GLN A 38 11.94 -14.39 -9.02
N VAL A 39 10.86 -13.61 -8.85
CA VAL A 39 9.75 -13.58 -9.82
C VAL A 39 10.21 -13.02 -11.16
N THR A 40 11.11 -12.03 -11.17
CA THR A 40 11.75 -11.53 -12.40
C THR A 40 12.50 -12.65 -13.12
N SER A 41 13.30 -13.44 -12.42
CA SER A 41 14.01 -14.57 -13.04
C SER A 41 13.05 -15.60 -13.63
N ILE A 42 11.95 -15.90 -12.94
CA ILE A 42 10.92 -16.83 -13.44
C ILE A 42 10.26 -16.27 -14.71
N ARG A 43 9.90 -14.98 -14.71
CA ARG A 43 9.33 -14.28 -15.86
C ARG A 43 10.28 -14.31 -17.07
N ASP A 44 11.56 -14.07 -16.84
CA ASP A 44 12.57 -14.08 -17.90
C ASP A 44 12.75 -15.49 -18.49
N ARG A 45 12.82 -16.52 -17.64
CA ARG A 45 12.87 -17.93 -18.11
C ARG A 45 11.63 -18.32 -18.90
N LYS A 46 10.44 -17.89 -18.46
CA LYS A 46 9.18 -18.16 -19.17
C LYS A 46 9.15 -17.46 -20.54
N ARG A 47 9.79 -16.30 -20.66
CA ARG A 47 9.95 -15.61 -21.96
C ARG A 47 10.80 -16.43 -22.92
N GLU A 48 11.94 -16.91 -22.46
CA GLU A 48 12.81 -17.78 -23.27
C GLU A 48 12.09 -19.09 -23.65
N GLU A 49 11.33 -19.68 -22.74
CA GLU A 49 10.49 -20.87 -23.01
C GLU A 49 9.46 -20.60 -24.12
N LEU A 50 8.76 -19.46 -24.06
CA LEU A 50 7.81 -19.04 -25.09
C LEU A 50 8.48 -18.88 -26.46
N ASP A 51 9.67 -18.28 -26.50
CA ASP A 51 10.39 -18.04 -27.76
C ASP A 51 10.96 -19.33 -28.37
N ILE A 52 11.49 -20.23 -27.54
CA ILE A 52 11.85 -21.60 -27.96
C ILE A 52 10.61 -22.31 -28.52
N LYS A 53 9.47 -22.22 -27.82
CA LYS A 53 8.26 -22.93 -28.25
C LYS A 53 7.73 -22.41 -29.57
N LYS A 54 7.76 -21.09 -29.79
CA LYS A 54 7.42 -20.49 -31.08
C LYS A 54 8.32 -21.04 -32.18
N ALA A 55 9.64 -21.06 -31.96
CA ALA A 55 10.59 -21.58 -32.95
C ALA A 55 10.36 -23.06 -33.29
N GLU A 56 10.04 -23.90 -32.28
CA GLU A 56 9.69 -25.30 -32.48
C GLU A 56 8.43 -25.47 -33.34
N VAL A 57 7.35 -24.76 -33.01
CA VAL A 57 6.08 -24.83 -33.74
C VAL A 57 6.27 -24.27 -35.16
N GLU A 58 7.02 -23.18 -35.31
CA GLU A 58 7.33 -22.59 -36.62
C GLU A 58 8.09 -23.58 -37.51
N LYS A 59 9.06 -24.30 -36.95
CA LYS A 59 9.77 -25.37 -37.64
C LYS A 59 8.83 -26.52 -38.02
N ASP A 60 7.94 -26.95 -37.12
CA ASP A 60 6.96 -28.01 -37.41
C ASP A 60 5.97 -27.58 -38.49
N ILE A 61 5.52 -26.32 -38.50
CA ILE A 61 4.65 -25.79 -39.57
C ILE A 61 5.36 -25.86 -40.92
N ARG A 62 6.64 -25.46 -40.99
CA ARG A 62 7.40 -25.51 -42.24
C ARG A 62 7.67 -26.94 -42.71
N SER A 63 7.91 -27.88 -41.79
CA SER A 63 8.12 -29.29 -42.12
C SER A 63 6.81 -30.02 -42.47
N ASN A 64 5.70 -29.66 -41.85
CA ASN A 64 4.42 -30.37 -41.92
C ASN A 64 3.22 -29.42 -42.13
N PRO A 65 3.17 -28.64 -43.23
CA PRO A 65 2.14 -27.61 -43.42
C PRO A 65 0.71 -28.16 -43.46
N GLY A 66 0.52 -29.38 -43.97
CA GLY A 66 -0.79 -30.03 -44.04
C GLY A 66 -1.43 -30.31 -42.67
N LYS A 67 -0.62 -30.49 -41.61
CA LYS A 67 -1.11 -30.66 -40.22
C LYS A 67 -1.79 -29.40 -39.69
N TYR A 68 -1.41 -28.25 -40.22
CA TYR A 68 -1.90 -26.93 -39.82
C TYR A 68 -2.89 -26.35 -40.83
N SER A 69 -3.40 -27.17 -41.76
CA SER A 69 -4.33 -26.75 -42.82
C SER A 69 -3.81 -25.59 -43.67
N LEU A 70 -2.50 -25.56 -43.93
CA LEU A 70 -1.86 -24.53 -44.75
C LEU A 70 -1.58 -25.02 -46.16
N ASP A 71 -2.27 -24.44 -47.14
CA ASP A 71 -2.03 -24.71 -48.58
C ASP A 71 -0.75 -24.04 -49.11
N LYS A 72 -0.38 -22.89 -48.53
CA LYS A 72 0.84 -22.15 -48.88
C LYS A 72 1.57 -21.71 -47.62
N ILE A 73 2.85 -22.04 -47.56
CA ILE A 73 3.76 -21.61 -46.50
C ILE A 73 4.17 -20.16 -46.77
N THR A 74 3.40 -19.22 -46.23
CA THR A 74 3.76 -17.80 -46.23
C THR A 74 4.05 -17.35 -44.80
N GLU A 75 4.93 -16.37 -44.62
CA GLU A 75 5.25 -15.83 -43.29
C GLU A 75 4.01 -15.27 -42.57
N ASN A 76 3.05 -14.72 -43.32
CA ASN A 76 1.77 -14.28 -42.78
C ASN A 76 0.91 -15.46 -42.28
N ALA A 77 0.87 -16.57 -43.02
CA ALA A 77 0.13 -17.76 -42.61
C ALA A 77 0.76 -18.45 -41.39
N ILE A 78 2.09 -18.53 -41.35
CA ILE A 78 2.85 -19.07 -40.20
C ILE A 78 2.57 -18.23 -38.95
N SER A 79 2.71 -16.91 -39.04
CA SER A 79 2.49 -16.02 -37.89
C SER A 79 1.04 -16.03 -37.39
N ALA A 80 0.05 -16.18 -38.28
CA ALA A 80 -1.34 -16.38 -37.90
C ALA A 80 -1.53 -17.71 -37.13
N CYS A 81 -0.94 -18.79 -37.62
CA CYS A 81 -1.01 -20.11 -37.00
C CYS A 81 -0.36 -20.14 -35.60
N LEU A 82 0.81 -19.52 -35.45
CA LEU A 82 1.50 -19.39 -34.16
C LEU A 82 0.65 -18.65 -33.11
N ARG A 83 -0.13 -17.65 -33.53
CA ARG A 83 -1.04 -16.91 -32.64
C ARG A 83 -2.25 -17.74 -32.21
N THR A 84 -2.69 -18.67 -33.04
CA THR A 84 -3.86 -19.51 -32.73
C THR A 84 -3.51 -20.74 -31.91
N GLU A 85 -2.24 -21.17 -31.95
CA GLU A 85 -1.74 -22.37 -31.29
C GLU A 85 -1.91 -22.31 -29.77
N GLU A 86 -2.62 -23.30 -29.22
CA GLU A 86 -3.03 -23.31 -27.81
C GLU A 86 -1.84 -23.37 -26.85
N SER A 87 -0.78 -24.08 -27.24
CA SER A 87 0.44 -24.19 -26.42
C SER A 87 1.15 -22.83 -26.27
N ILE A 88 1.19 -22.04 -27.33
CA ILE A 88 1.79 -20.69 -27.34
C ILE A 88 0.90 -19.72 -26.55
N LYS A 89 -0.43 -19.79 -26.72
CA LYS A 89 -1.37 -18.98 -25.95
C LYS A 89 -1.22 -19.18 -24.45
N LYS A 90 -1.13 -20.44 -23.99
CA LYS A 90 -0.94 -20.76 -22.58
C LYS A 90 0.33 -20.14 -22.01
N LEU A 91 1.47 -20.34 -22.67
CA LEU A 91 2.74 -19.73 -22.25
C LEU A 91 2.70 -18.20 -22.29
N SER A 92 2.03 -17.62 -23.28
CA SER A 92 1.84 -16.17 -23.36
C SER A 92 1.01 -15.63 -22.20
N ASN A 93 -0.06 -16.32 -21.81
CA ASN A 93 -0.90 -15.93 -20.67
C ASN A 93 -0.12 -16.05 -19.35
N GLU A 94 0.61 -17.15 -19.14
CA GLU A 94 1.47 -17.31 -17.96
C GLU A 94 2.51 -16.20 -17.86
N LEU A 95 3.08 -15.77 -18.99
CA LEU A 95 4.03 -14.67 -19.04
C LEU A 95 3.38 -13.32 -18.72
N ILE A 96 2.12 -13.10 -19.11
CA ILE A 96 1.35 -11.90 -18.75
C ILE A 96 1.14 -11.86 -17.23
N ASP A 97 0.71 -12.95 -16.61
CA ASP A 97 0.48 -13.04 -15.16
C ASP A 97 1.79 -12.79 -14.38
N LEU A 98 2.91 -13.31 -14.88
CA LEU A 98 4.23 -13.08 -14.29
C LEU A 98 4.67 -11.61 -14.43
N ASN A 99 4.38 -10.97 -15.56
CA ASN A 99 4.66 -9.54 -15.73
C ASN A 99 3.84 -8.68 -14.76
N GLU A 100 2.56 -8.99 -14.58
CA GLU A 100 1.74 -8.33 -13.57
C GLU A 100 2.35 -8.47 -12.17
N SER A 101 2.75 -9.69 -11.81
CA SER A 101 3.38 -9.99 -10.52
C SER A 101 4.67 -9.19 -10.29
N VAL A 102 5.55 -9.12 -11.30
CA VAL A 102 6.77 -8.28 -11.24
C VAL A 102 6.40 -6.82 -11.05
N ASN A 103 5.44 -6.30 -11.82
CA ASN A 103 5.06 -4.90 -11.76
C ASN A 103 4.53 -4.54 -10.36
N ILE A 104 3.70 -5.39 -9.76
CA ILE A 104 3.20 -5.23 -8.39
C ILE A 104 4.37 -5.19 -7.39
N LEU A 105 5.33 -6.13 -7.50
CA LEU A 105 6.49 -6.17 -6.61
C LEU A 105 7.43 -4.96 -6.79
N SER A 106 7.55 -4.43 -8.00
CA SER A 106 8.31 -3.21 -8.29
C SER A 106 7.70 -1.99 -7.59
N VAL A 107 6.36 -1.86 -7.61
CA VAL A 107 5.64 -0.86 -6.81
C VAL A 107 5.84 -1.10 -5.32
N GLY A 108 5.82 -2.35 -4.87
CA GLY A 108 6.10 -2.73 -3.48
C GLY A 108 7.47 -2.23 -3.01
N LYS A 109 8.54 -2.52 -3.76
CA LYS A 109 9.89 -2.03 -3.49
C LYS A 109 9.95 -0.51 -3.36
N THR A 110 9.33 0.20 -4.31
CA THR A 110 9.26 1.67 -4.30
C THR A 110 8.47 2.19 -3.09
N SER A 111 7.43 1.47 -2.69
CA SER A 111 6.64 1.83 -1.51
C SER A 111 7.46 1.75 -0.22
N PHE A 112 8.40 0.81 -0.12
CA PHE A 112 9.33 0.77 1.01
C PHE A 112 10.32 1.95 1.00
N ASP A 113 10.75 2.44 -0.15
CA ASP A 113 11.53 3.68 -0.21
C ASP A 113 10.72 4.87 0.31
N HIS A 114 9.44 4.97 -0.05
CA HIS A 114 8.55 5.99 0.51
C HIS A 114 8.31 5.81 2.01
N ARG A 115 8.18 4.56 2.50
CA ARG A 115 8.06 4.25 3.93
C ARG A 115 9.27 4.77 4.71
N LYS A 116 10.49 4.57 4.18
CA LYS A 116 11.73 5.09 4.77
C LYS A 116 11.71 6.62 4.90
N GLU A 117 11.31 7.33 3.85
CA GLU A 117 11.22 8.80 3.90
C GLU A 117 10.13 9.27 4.87
N ALA A 118 9.00 8.56 4.96
CA ALA A 118 7.97 8.84 5.94
C ALA A 118 8.48 8.65 7.38
N LEU A 119 9.18 7.55 7.67
CA LEU A 119 9.81 7.30 8.97
C LEU A 119 10.81 8.41 9.33
N LYS A 120 11.60 8.89 8.37
CA LYS A 120 12.51 10.02 8.55
C LYS A 120 11.77 11.30 8.92
N GLY A 121 10.69 11.62 8.22
CA GLY A 121 9.82 12.76 8.56
C GLY A 121 9.23 12.64 9.97
N LEU A 122 8.76 11.45 10.35
CA LEU A 122 8.22 11.19 11.68
C LEU A 122 9.26 11.38 12.78
N THR A 123 10.49 10.89 12.60
CA THR A 123 11.58 11.17 13.55
C THR A 123 11.89 12.66 13.68
N GLN A 124 11.84 13.42 12.59
CA GLN A 124 12.06 14.87 12.64
C GLN A 124 10.96 15.59 13.42
N LEU A 125 9.69 15.23 13.18
CA LEU A 125 8.55 15.76 13.94
C LEU A 125 8.66 15.42 15.43
N TYR A 126 9.08 14.20 15.75
CA TYR A 126 9.31 13.78 17.13
C TYR A 126 10.41 14.62 17.81
N CYS A 127 11.56 14.81 17.15
CA CYS A 127 12.64 15.66 17.66
C CYS A 127 12.25 17.13 17.79
N ALA A 128 11.27 17.61 17.03
CA ALA A 128 10.76 18.97 17.09
C ALA A 128 9.67 19.16 18.17
N ASP A 129 9.47 18.19 19.06
CA ASP A 129 8.42 18.18 20.08
C ASP A 129 7.01 18.38 19.50
N TYR A 130 6.79 18.01 18.23
CA TYR A 130 5.49 18.21 17.55
C TYR A 130 4.34 17.49 18.26
N PHE A 131 4.63 16.32 18.83
CA PHE A 131 3.66 15.51 19.58
C PHE A 131 3.62 15.85 21.08
N ALA A 132 4.44 16.79 21.55
CA ALA A 132 4.36 17.28 22.92
C ALA A 132 3.09 18.14 23.10
N LYS A 133 2.48 18.09 24.28
CA LYS A 133 1.35 18.97 24.60
C LYS A 133 1.78 20.43 24.40
N PRO A 134 0.88 21.32 23.93
CA PRO A 134 1.20 22.72 23.72
C PRO A 134 1.81 23.29 25.00
N ASN A 135 2.98 23.90 24.87
CA ASN A 135 3.66 24.58 25.96
C ASN A 135 2.88 25.86 26.24
N ILE A 136 1.79 25.74 27.00
CA ILE A 136 0.97 26.88 27.43
C ILE A 136 1.89 27.72 28.33
N PRO A 137 2.23 28.97 27.94
CA PRO A 137 3.01 29.85 28.79
C PRO A 137 2.31 29.96 30.15
N GLU A 138 3.06 29.97 31.25
CA GLU A 138 2.49 29.98 32.61
C GLU A 138 1.42 31.08 32.79
N LYS A 139 1.63 32.24 32.15
CA LYS A 139 0.67 33.36 32.11
C LYS A 139 -0.66 33.05 31.40
N ALA A 140 -0.64 32.21 30.36
CA ALA A 140 -1.83 31.78 29.63
C ALA A 140 -2.57 30.65 30.38
N ARG A 141 -1.85 29.86 31.18
CA ARG A 141 -2.43 28.83 32.07
C ARG A 141 -3.28 29.49 33.16
N ASP A 142 -2.73 30.55 33.75
CA ASP A 142 -3.39 31.39 34.75
C ASP A 142 -4.67 32.08 34.24
N THR A 143 -4.70 32.52 32.97
CA THR A 143 -5.90 33.10 32.36
C THR A 143 -6.93 32.03 32.02
N PHE A 144 -6.52 30.87 31.51
CA PHE A 144 -7.43 29.76 31.19
C PHE A 144 -8.10 29.18 32.44
N ASP A 145 -7.33 28.97 33.52
CA ASP A 145 -7.87 28.45 34.78
C ASP A 145 -8.80 29.47 35.46
N ARG A 146 -8.47 30.77 35.41
CA ARG A 146 -9.37 31.83 35.88
C ARG A 146 -10.65 31.88 35.05
N ASP A 147 -10.57 31.82 33.73
CA ASP A 147 -11.76 31.91 32.87
C ASP A 147 -12.71 30.72 33.08
N ILE A 148 -12.18 29.50 33.22
CA ILE A 148 -12.97 28.29 33.52
C ILE A 148 -13.63 28.39 34.90
N VAL A 149 -12.91 28.84 35.93
CA VAL A 149 -13.45 29.03 37.29
C VAL A 149 -14.51 30.14 37.30
N THR A 150 -14.29 31.22 36.55
CA THR A 150 -15.22 32.36 36.47
C THR A 150 -16.50 31.98 35.70
N GLN A 151 -16.40 31.15 34.66
CA GLN A 151 -17.56 30.60 33.94
C GLN A 151 -18.38 29.68 34.83
N LYS A 152 -17.75 28.71 35.50
CA LYS A 152 -18.43 27.81 36.44
C LYS A 152 -19.08 28.56 37.60
N HIS A 153 -18.43 29.61 38.10
CA HIS A 153 -19.00 30.47 39.15
C HIS A 153 -20.22 31.26 38.65
N LYS A 154 -20.17 31.83 37.44
CA LYS A 154 -21.32 32.53 36.82
C LYS A 154 -22.49 31.59 36.54
N GLU A 155 -22.22 30.35 36.12
CA GLU A 155 -23.24 29.32 35.90
C GLU A 155 -23.90 28.90 37.21
N ALA A 156 -23.12 28.65 38.27
CA ALA A 156 -23.63 28.35 39.60
C ALA A 156 -24.49 29.49 40.18
N LEU A 157 -24.10 30.75 39.94
CA LEU A 157 -24.88 31.93 40.33
C LEU A 157 -26.20 32.04 39.56
N LYS A 158 -26.21 31.75 38.25
CA LYS A 158 -27.45 31.70 37.46
C LYS A 158 -28.39 30.61 37.96
N GLU A 159 -27.88 29.40 38.18
CA GLU A 159 -28.67 28.26 38.64
C GLU A 159 -29.25 28.49 40.05
N GLY A 160 -28.48 29.10 40.95
CA GLY A 160 -28.95 29.51 42.28
C GLY A 160 -30.04 30.58 42.22
N SER A 161 -29.91 31.55 41.31
CA SER A 161 -30.90 32.62 41.11
C SER A 161 -32.24 32.12 40.54
N GLU A 162 -32.21 31.11 39.67
CA GLU A 162 -33.41 30.46 39.14
C GLU A 162 -34.14 29.62 40.20
N LYS A 163 -33.39 28.94 41.08
CA LYS A 163 -33.96 28.18 42.21
C LYS A 163 -34.64 29.10 43.23
N LEU A 164 -34.15 30.32 43.42
CA LEU A 164 -34.77 31.34 44.28
C LEU A 164 -36.07 31.90 43.69
N LYS A 165 -36.16 32.08 42.37
CA LYS A 165 -37.40 32.51 41.68
C LYS A 165 -38.51 31.46 41.70
N LYS A 166 -38.17 30.17 41.79
CA LYS A 166 -39.13 29.04 41.82
C LYS A 166 -39.62 28.66 43.21
N ARG A 167 -39.15 29.32 44.28
CA ARG A 167 -39.69 29.10 45.64
C ARG A 167 -40.99 29.90 45.80
N PRO A 168 -42.17 29.25 45.96
CA PRO A 168 -43.39 29.97 46.28
C PRO A 168 -43.23 30.59 47.67
N VAL A 169 -43.34 31.91 47.73
CA VAL A 169 -43.44 32.65 49.00
C VAL A 169 -44.73 32.20 49.67
N LYS A 170 -44.64 31.32 50.66
CA LYS A 170 -45.76 31.06 51.56
C LYS A 170 -46.04 32.34 52.35
N ARG A 171 -47.01 33.13 51.89
CA ARG A 171 -47.66 34.16 52.71
C ARG A 171 -48.51 33.42 53.75
N ASN A 172 -48.05 33.39 54.99
CA ASN A 172 -48.91 33.01 56.11
C ASN A 172 -49.88 34.16 56.38
N VAL A 173 -51.16 33.79 56.50
CA VAL A 173 -52.31 34.61 56.90
C VAL A 173 -52.17 35.01 58.36
#